data_AF-A0A959SVL3-F1
#
_entry.id   AF-A0A959SVL3-F1
#
_cell.length_a   1.000
_cell.length_b   1.000
_cell.length_c   1.000
_cell.angle_alpha   90.00
_cell.angle_beta   90.00
_cell.angle_gamma   90.00
#
_symmetry.space_group_name_H-M   'P 1'
#
loop_
_entity.id
_entity.type
_entity.pdbx_description
1 polymer ?
#
loop_
_entity_poly.entity_id
_entity_poly.type
_entity_poly.pdbx_seq_one_letter_code
_entity_poly.pdbx_strand_id
1 'polypeptide(L)'
;MRFEKPVPVTTIAQMIGASIIGNSNGYATGINEIHKVENGDLVFVDHPKYYTSCIHSAATFIIINKETDCPEGKALLVVEEPFEAYQKIVRFYRPFTPSSKNISETAFVGEETVIMPGAYIGNHVTIGK
;
A
#
# COMPACT_ATOMS: atom_id res chain seq x y z
N MET A 1 -1.44 -0.50 3.66
CA MET A 1 -0.81 0.65 4.36
C MET A 1 -1.38 1.96 3.82
N ARG A 2 -1.44 3.00 4.67
CA ARG A 2 -1.76 4.37 4.25
C ARG A 2 -0.47 5.13 3.93
N PHE A 3 -0.50 5.96 2.90
CA PHE A 3 0.58 6.90 2.61
C PHE A 3 0.50 8.08 3.58
N GLU A 4 1.62 8.73 3.86
CA GLU A 4 1.66 9.91 4.75
C GLU A 4 0.91 11.10 4.15
N LYS A 5 0.92 11.21 2.81
CA LYS A 5 0.18 12.20 2.03
C LYS A 5 -0.38 11.53 0.79
N PRO A 6 -1.53 11.99 0.25
CA PRO A 6 -2.02 11.50 -1.04
C PRO A 6 -0.97 11.67 -2.14
N VAL A 7 -0.73 10.62 -2.91
CA VAL A 7 0.31 10.57 -3.94
C VAL A 7 -0.35 10.60 -5.32
N PRO A 8 0.05 11.48 -6.25
CA PRO A 8 -0.47 11.45 -7.62
C PRO A 8 -0.25 10.08 -8.26
N VAL A 9 -1.28 9.55 -8.94
CA VAL A 9 -1.17 8.25 -9.61
C VAL A 9 -0.09 8.24 -10.69
N THR A 10 0.15 9.39 -11.33
CA THR A 10 1.23 9.59 -12.31
C THR A 10 2.62 9.42 -11.69
N THR A 11 2.83 9.88 -10.46
CA THR A 11 4.08 9.66 -9.72
C THR A 11 4.31 8.19 -9.44
N ILE A 12 3.26 7.46 -9.05
CA ILE A 12 3.35 6.02 -8.79
C ILE A 12 3.63 5.27 -10.09
N ALA A 13 2.91 5.58 -11.17
CA ALA A 13 3.12 4.97 -12.47
C ALA A 13 4.56 5.19 -12.97
N GLN A 14 5.09 6.41 -12.86
CA GLN A 14 6.49 6.69 -13.20
C GLN A 14 7.48 5.91 -12.32
N MET A 15 7.20 5.80 -11.02
CA MET A 15 8.04 5.03 -10.09
C MET A 15 8.14 3.56 -10.48
N ILE A 16 7.04 2.95 -10.91
CA ILE A 16 7.00 1.52 -11.25
C ILE A 16 7.19 1.24 -12.76
N GLY A 17 7.27 2.27 -13.60
CA GLY A 17 7.36 2.12 -15.05
C GLY A 17 6.05 1.64 -15.70
N ALA A 18 4.90 1.96 -15.11
CA ALA A 18 3.59 1.57 -15.63
C ALA A 18 3.02 2.61 -16.61
N SER A 19 2.22 2.15 -17.56
CA SER A 19 1.30 3.01 -18.32
C SER A 19 -0.02 3.17 -17.57
N ILE A 20 -0.69 4.32 -17.72
CA ILE A 20 -1.98 4.59 -17.07
C ILE A 20 -3.11 4.48 -18.10
N ILE A 21 -4.15 3.73 -17.74
CA ILE A 21 -5.43 3.67 -18.46
C ILE A 21 -6.53 4.18 -17.52
N GLY A 22 -7.39 5.08 -17.99
CA GLY A 22 -8.45 5.68 -17.18
C GLY A 22 -8.01 7.00 -16.52
N ASN A 23 -8.36 7.19 -15.23
CA ASN A 23 -8.18 8.46 -14.53
C ASN A 23 -6.73 8.72 -14.10
N SER A 24 -6.01 9.56 -14.84
CA SER A 24 -4.63 9.97 -14.54
C SER A 24 -4.51 11.14 -13.54
N ASN A 25 -5.61 11.79 -13.16
CA ASN A 25 -5.61 12.93 -12.25
C ASN A 25 -5.86 12.55 -10.78
N GLY A 26 -5.98 11.25 -10.51
CA GLY A 26 -6.27 10.73 -9.18
C GLY A 26 -5.08 10.78 -8.22
N TYR A 27 -5.39 10.77 -6.93
CA TYR A 27 -4.40 10.69 -5.85
C TYR A 27 -4.65 9.42 -5.04
N ALA A 28 -3.63 8.56 -4.96
CA ALA A 28 -3.67 7.37 -4.14
C ALA A 28 -3.39 7.73 -2.67
N THR A 29 -4.22 7.23 -1.77
CA THR A 29 -4.12 7.47 -0.32
C THR A 29 -3.52 6.29 0.44
N GLY A 30 -3.47 5.13 -0.19
CA GLY A 30 -2.95 3.91 0.40
C GLY A 30 -2.74 2.81 -0.63
N ILE A 31 -2.23 1.69 -0.16
CA ILE A 31 -2.02 0.48 -0.94
C ILE A 31 -2.30 -0.73 -0.04
N ASN A 32 -3.25 -1.59 -0.44
CA ASN A 32 -3.79 -2.63 0.42
C ASN A 32 -4.08 -3.93 -0.35
N GLU A 33 -4.30 -5.02 0.39
CA GLU A 33 -4.81 -6.28 -0.13
C GLU A 33 -6.28 -6.15 -0.56
N ILE A 34 -6.70 -6.92 -1.58
CA ILE A 34 -8.04 -6.83 -2.21
C ILE A 34 -9.24 -6.84 -1.23
N HIS A 35 -9.11 -7.46 -0.05
CA HIS A 35 -10.18 -7.53 0.95
C HIS A 35 -10.21 -6.35 1.93
N LYS A 36 -9.20 -5.47 1.92
CA LYS A 36 -9.09 -4.29 2.78
C LYS A 36 -8.96 -2.99 2.01
N VAL A 37 -9.13 -3.02 0.69
CA VAL A 37 -9.07 -1.82 -0.14
C VAL A 37 -10.29 -0.94 0.14
N GLU A 38 -10.04 0.36 0.14
CA GLU A 38 -11.06 1.40 0.22
C GLU A 38 -10.88 2.38 -0.94
N ASN A 39 -11.82 3.31 -1.11
CA ASN A 39 -11.69 4.36 -2.11
C ASN A 39 -10.38 5.15 -1.89
N GLY A 40 -9.63 5.36 -2.97
CA GLY A 40 -8.31 5.96 -2.95
C GLY A 40 -7.15 4.97 -2.82
N ASP A 41 -7.40 3.68 -2.60
CA ASP A 41 -6.33 2.68 -2.49
C ASP A 41 -5.85 2.15 -3.83
N LEU A 42 -4.56 1.76 -3.84
CA LEU A 42 -3.96 0.88 -4.81
C LEU A 42 -4.15 -0.58 -4.41
N VAL A 43 -4.39 -1.43 -5.40
CA VAL A 43 -4.30 -2.89 -5.30
C VAL A 43 -3.49 -3.40 -6.49
N PHE A 44 -2.89 -4.59 -6.39
CA PHE A 44 -2.26 -5.24 -7.54
C PHE A 44 -2.97 -6.55 -7.89
N VAL A 45 -2.84 -6.97 -9.14
CA VAL A 45 -3.26 -8.30 -9.60
C VAL A 45 -2.34 -8.79 -10.72
N ASP A 46 -1.85 -10.02 -10.57
CA ASP A 46 -0.91 -10.66 -11.50
C ASP A 46 -1.50 -11.91 -12.17
N HIS A 47 -2.58 -12.48 -11.60
CA HIS A 47 -3.22 -13.70 -12.09
C HIS A 47 -4.63 -13.43 -12.68
N PRO A 48 -4.93 -13.89 -13.91
CA PRO A 48 -6.19 -13.60 -14.61
C PRO A 48 -7.48 -13.94 -13.84
N LYS A 49 -7.43 -15.01 -13.03
CA LYS A 49 -8.53 -15.43 -12.14
C LYS A 49 -9.08 -14.30 -11.26
N TYR A 50 -8.25 -13.32 -10.89
CA TYR A 50 -8.61 -12.26 -9.95
C TYR A 50 -8.84 -10.89 -10.61
N TYR A 51 -8.70 -10.76 -11.93
CA TYR A 51 -8.83 -9.46 -12.62
C TYR A 51 -10.20 -8.84 -12.37
N THR A 52 -11.27 -9.58 -12.63
CA THR A 52 -12.65 -9.11 -12.42
C THR A 52 -12.87 -8.66 -10.98
N SER A 53 -12.41 -9.44 -10.01
CA SER A 53 -12.54 -9.10 -8.59
C SER A 53 -11.79 -7.82 -8.23
N CYS A 54 -10.56 -7.62 -8.73
CA CYS A 54 -9.79 -6.40 -8.48
C CYS A 54 -10.42 -5.18 -9.17
N ILE A 55 -10.85 -5.33 -10.42
CA ILE A 55 -11.50 -4.28 -11.21
C ILE A 55 -12.78 -3.78 -10.54
N HIS A 56 -13.58 -4.68 -9.97
CA HIS A 56 -14.82 -4.34 -9.27
C HIS A 56 -14.67 -4.13 -7.75
N SER A 57 -13.45 -4.20 -7.20
CA SER A 57 -13.20 -3.93 -5.78
C SER A 57 -13.43 -2.45 -5.41
N ALA A 58 -13.29 -2.08 -4.14
CA ALA A 58 -13.32 -0.67 -3.73
C ALA A 58 -12.04 0.11 -4.06
N ALA A 59 -10.98 -0.55 -4.56
CA ALA A 59 -9.75 0.14 -4.95
C ALA A 59 -9.99 1.07 -6.14
N THR A 60 -9.45 2.28 -6.07
CA THR A 60 -9.54 3.26 -7.16
C THR A 60 -8.43 3.06 -8.19
N PHE A 61 -7.28 2.55 -7.76
CA PHE A 61 -6.10 2.35 -8.60
C PHE A 61 -5.70 0.88 -8.60
N ILE A 62 -5.43 0.31 -9.77
CA ILE A 62 -5.17 -1.14 -9.90
C ILE A 62 -3.89 -1.35 -10.72
N ILE A 63 -2.89 -1.98 -10.13
CA ILE A 63 -1.67 -2.41 -10.81
C ILE A 63 -1.94 -3.77 -11.47
N ILE A 64 -1.72 -3.88 -12.77
CA ILE A 64 -2.11 -5.07 -13.57
C ILE A 64 -1.13 -5.32 -14.71
N ASN A 65 -0.97 -6.58 -15.14
CA ASN A 65 -0.11 -6.97 -16.26
C ASN A 65 -0.83 -7.17 -17.59
N LYS A 66 -2.09 -6.76 -17.67
CA LYS A 66 -2.90 -6.89 -18.87
C LYS A 66 -3.70 -5.60 -19.08
N GLU A 67 -3.61 -5.09 -20.29
CA GLU A 67 -4.49 -4.03 -20.77
C GLU A 67 -5.92 -4.57 -20.91
N THR A 68 -6.87 -3.86 -20.29
CA THR A 68 -8.28 -4.21 -20.24
C THR A 68 -9.10 -2.94 -20.04
N ASP A 69 -10.41 -3.04 -20.28
CA ASP A 69 -11.33 -1.93 -20.06
C ASP A 69 -11.28 -1.46 -18.60
N CYS A 70 -11.12 -0.15 -18.42
CA CYS A 70 -11.09 0.50 -17.12
C CYS A 70 -12.48 1.04 -16.78
N PRO A 71 -13.11 0.64 -15.65
CA PRO A 71 -14.35 1.23 -15.19
C PRO A 71 -14.21 2.73 -14.95
N GLU A 72 -15.31 3.46 -15.11
CA GLU A 72 -15.33 4.91 -14.87
C GLU A 72 -14.87 5.26 -13.44
N GLY A 73 -14.07 6.32 -13.33
CA GLY A 73 -13.52 6.80 -12.06
C GLY A 73 -12.27 6.05 -11.55
N LYS A 74 -11.91 4.90 -12.14
CA LYS A 74 -10.72 4.14 -11.78
C LYS A 74 -9.53 4.43 -12.68
N ALA A 75 -8.35 3.95 -12.28
CA ALA A 75 -7.18 3.92 -13.15
C ALA A 75 -6.48 2.56 -13.07
N LEU A 76 -6.08 2.03 -14.21
CA LEU A 76 -5.21 0.85 -14.31
C LEU A 76 -3.78 1.33 -14.53
N LEU A 77 -2.85 0.78 -13.75
CA LEU A 77 -1.41 0.97 -13.89
C LEU A 77 -0.87 -0.32 -14.51
N VAL A 78 -0.68 -0.31 -15.83
CA VAL A 78 -0.30 -1.50 -16.59
C VAL A 78 1.22 -1.66 -16.58
N VAL A 79 1.72 -2.78 -16.08
CA VAL A 79 3.15 -3.11 -15.96
C VAL A 79 3.35 -4.62 -16.05
N GLU A 80 4.44 -5.08 -16.65
CA GLU A 80 4.72 -6.51 -16.87
C GLU A 80 4.71 -7.34 -15.58
N GLU A 81 5.30 -6.80 -14.50
CA GLU A 81 5.47 -7.48 -13.22
C GLU A 81 4.75 -6.72 -12.06
N PRO A 82 3.44 -6.91 -11.84
CA PRO A 82 2.64 -6.17 -10.86
C PRO A 82 3.12 -6.39 -9.42
N PHE A 83 3.59 -7.60 -9.12
CA PHE A 83 4.09 -7.93 -7.79
C PHE A 83 5.40 -7.19 -7.47
N GLU A 84 6.33 -7.10 -8.42
CA GLU A 84 7.56 -6.32 -8.27
C GLU A 84 7.27 -4.81 -8.18
N ALA A 85 6.31 -4.32 -8.96
CA ALA A 85 5.83 -2.95 -8.86
C ALA A 85 5.26 -2.63 -7.46
N TYR A 86 4.44 -3.53 -6.91
CA TYR A 86 3.92 -3.43 -5.55
C TYR A 86 5.07 -3.37 -4.52
N GLN A 87 6.03 -4.30 -4.61
CA GLN A 87 7.18 -4.33 -3.71
C GLN A 87 7.99 -3.04 -3.76
N LYS A 88 8.20 -2.48 -4.97
CA LYS A 88 8.93 -1.22 -5.16
C LYS A 88 8.24 -0.06 -4.44
N ILE A 89 6.92 0.05 -4.55
CA ILE A 89 6.12 1.07 -3.84
C ILE A 89 6.24 0.87 -2.33
N VAL A 90 6.05 -0.37 -1.84
CA VAL A 90 6.12 -0.67 -0.40
C VAL A 90 7.49 -0.33 0.17
N ARG A 91 8.58 -0.74 -0.48
CA ARG A 91 9.94 -0.46 -0.03
C ARG A 91 10.27 1.02 -0.02
N PHE A 92 9.71 1.79 -0.95
CA PHE A 92 9.92 3.23 -1.02
C PHE A 92 9.19 3.98 0.10
N TYR A 93 7.91 3.67 0.34
CA TYR A 93 7.09 4.39 1.33
C TYR A 93 7.15 3.81 2.75
N ARG A 94 7.59 2.57 2.90
CA ARG A 94 7.85 1.92 4.20
C ARG A 94 9.23 1.28 4.17
N PRO A 95 10.30 2.08 4.14
CA PRO A 95 11.65 1.56 4.21
C PRO A 95 11.86 0.82 5.54
N PHE A 96 12.66 -0.24 5.49
CA PHE A 96 13.06 -0.93 6.70
C PHE A 96 13.81 0.03 7.62
N THR A 97 13.35 0.14 8.86
CA THR A 97 14.01 0.93 9.89
C THR A 97 14.54 -0.03 10.95
N PRO A 98 15.86 -0.19 11.10
CA PRO A 98 16.42 -1.02 12.15
C PRO A 98 16.04 -0.40 13.50
N SER A 99 15.75 -1.25 14.48
CA SER A 99 15.52 -0.77 15.83
C SER A 99 16.78 -0.96 16.65
N SER A 100 17.26 0.16 17.20
CA SER A 100 18.52 0.30 17.92
C SER A 100 18.32 0.39 19.44
N LYS A 101 17.06 0.36 19.89
CA LYS A 101 16.67 0.49 21.29
C LYS A 101 15.82 -0.72 21.69
N ASN A 102 15.92 -1.11 22.96
CA ASN A 102 15.05 -2.16 23.50
C ASN A 102 13.58 -1.72 23.49
N ILE A 103 13.29 -0.44 23.69
CA ILE A 103 11.94 0.10 23.54
C ILE A 103 12.04 1.23 22.51
N SER A 104 11.32 1.08 21.39
CA SER A 104 11.28 2.09 20.35
C SER A 104 10.62 3.37 20.84
N GLU A 105 11.12 4.52 20.37
CA GLU A 105 10.48 5.83 20.62
C GLU A 105 9.09 5.94 19.98
N THR A 106 8.80 5.12 18.98
CA THR A 106 7.48 5.08 18.32
C THR A 106 6.54 4.06 18.94
N ALA A 107 6.98 3.34 19.98
CA ALA A 107 6.13 2.44 20.71
C ALA A 107 5.16 3.23 21.61
N PHE A 108 3.92 2.77 21.68
CA PHE A 108 2.93 3.26 22.63
C PHE A 108 2.74 2.23 23.73
N VAL A 109 2.92 2.67 24.97
CA VAL A 109 2.68 1.86 26.17
C VAL A 109 1.58 2.55 26.95
N GLY A 110 0.40 1.94 26.95
CA GLY A 110 -0.78 2.44 27.63
C GLY A 110 -0.61 2.48 29.15
N GLU A 111 -1.46 3.26 29.80
CA GLU A 111 -1.49 3.38 31.26
C GLU A 111 -1.64 2.00 31.93
N GLU A 112 -1.16 1.90 33.18
CA GLU A 112 -1.17 0.66 33.98
C GLU A 112 -0.40 -0.53 33.38
N THR A 113 0.38 -0.32 32.31
CA THR A 113 1.24 -1.33 31.72
C THR A 113 2.61 -1.36 32.39
N VAL A 114 3.05 -2.54 32.85
CA VAL A 114 4.39 -2.75 33.42
C VAL A 114 5.25 -3.51 32.41
N ILE A 115 6.33 -2.88 31.95
CA ILE A 115 7.32 -3.51 31.07
C ILE A 115 8.48 -4.05 31.92
N MET A 116 8.68 -5.36 31.88
CA MET A 116 9.74 -6.03 32.64
C MET A 116 11.14 -5.81 32.01
N PRO A 117 12.23 -5.85 32.79
CA PRO A 117 13.58 -5.72 32.27
C PRO A 117 13.91 -6.74 31.18
N GLY A 118 14.56 -6.28 30.10
CA GLY A 118 14.95 -7.12 28.96
C GLY A 118 13.88 -7.28 27.88
N ALA A 119 12.68 -6.73 28.07
CA ALA A 119 11.66 -6.70 27.02
C ALA A 119 12.11 -5.86 25.82
N TYR A 120 11.78 -6.35 24.62
CA TYR A 120 11.99 -5.63 23.36
C TYR A 120 10.65 -5.21 22.75
N ILE A 121 10.46 -3.91 22.55
CA ILE A 121 9.25 -3.30 21.99
C ILE A 121 9.65 -2.57 20.71
N GLY A 122 9.27 -3.16 19.57
CA GLY A 122 9.62 -2.66 18.24
C GLY A 122 8.89 -1.38 17.84
N ASN A 123 9.24 -0.86 16.67
CA ASN A 123 8.63 0.34 16.10
C ASN A 123 7.12 0.18 15.92
N HIS A 124 6.35 1.21 16.30
CA HIS A 124 4.89 1.28 16.15
C HIS A 124 4.11 0.17 16.88
N VAL A 125 4.74 -0.53 17.83
CA VAL A 125 4.04 -1.48 18.71
C VAL A 125 3.19 -0.70 19.71
N THR A 126 1.96 -1.16 19.91
CA THR A 126 1.03 -0.63 20.92
C THR A 126 0.77 -1.74 21.94
N ILE A 127 1.00 -1.45 23.22
CA ILE A 127 0.74 -2.36 24.34
C ILE A 127 -0.22 -1.67 25.31
N GLY A 128 -1.22 -2.40 25.79
CA GLY A 128 -2.22 -1.85 26.70
C GLY A 128 -3.37 -1.15 25.97
N LYS A 129 -4.12 -0.35 26.73
CA LYS A 129 -5.22 0.48 26.22
C LYS A 129 -4.73 1.83 25.72
#